data_AF-A0A957PT65-F1
#
_entry.id   AF-A0A957PT65-F1
#
_cell.length_a   1.000
_cell.length_b   1.000
_cell.length_c   1.000
_cell.angle_alpha   90.00
_cell.angle_beta   90.00
_cell.angle_gamma   90.00
#
_symmetry.space_group_name_H-M   'P 1'
#
loop_
_entity.id
_entity.type
_entity.pdbx_description
1 polymer ?
#
loop_
_entity_poly.entity_id
_entity_poly.type
_entity_poly.pdbx_seq_one_letter_code
_entity_poly.pdbx_strand_id
1 'polypeptide(L)'
;MQQKNKAFYLVFTGTAILIALGVFLFTAPTASAQCGSQASSCKNCHEVQGEMSVNSDGTGWHQSHAFGDFCYICHAGNNQATEKAAAHEGMVAPLEDVQAACQQCHVADLNERAQVYADALGVDIGSGSAAPAPAESDAAPMAVDSAVSAPTSNSCNEVVVDDPNAIDYAANYDEIVLGKKPINWGNNILLGLIGLLVVGGGGFVVTREKFINVKFGDTKAVDNEYPADVVDMLPKLAGLKAGTRKSLKNVLENKKVDKVLDLMDTITKKDEE
;
A
#
# COMPACT_ATOMS: atom_id res chain seq x y z
N MET A 1 -1.80 -35.58 23.53
CA MET A 1 -2.37 -34.22 23.57
C MET A 1 -1.30 -33.13 23.42
N GLN A 2 -0.08 -33.31 23.91
CA GLN A 2 0.97 -32.28 23.87
C GLN A 2 1.38 -31.76 22.47
N GLN A 3 1.37 -32.59 21.41
CA GLN A 3 1.74 -32.14 20.06
C GLN A 3 0.70 -31.20 19.41
N LYS A 4 -0.59 -31.36 19.74
CA LYS A 4 -1.64 -30.49 19.21
C LYS A 4 -1.55 -29.07 19.79
N ASN A 5 -1.14 -28.95 21.05
CA ASN A 5 -0.95 -27.65 21.69
C ASN A 5 0.25 -26.91 21.09
N LYS A 6 1.35 -27.61 20.78
CA LYS A 6 2.53 -27.01 20.12
C LYS A 6 2.20 -26.46 18.73
N ALA A 7 1.40 -27.19 17.94
CA ALA A 7 0.96 -26.73 16.63
C ALA A 7 0.04 -25.48 16.73
N PHE A 8 -0.85 -25.46 17.72
CA PHE A 8 -1.71 -24.30 17.97
C PHE A 8 -0.92 -23.05 18.36
N TYR A 9 0.08 -23.19 19.25
CA TYR A 9 0.95 -22.07 19.61
C TYR A 9 1.76 -21.57 18.42
N LEU A 10 2.34 -22.44 17.59
CA LEU A 10 3.09 -22.02 16.40
C LEU A 10 2.26 -21.20 15.42
N VAL A 11 1.02 -21.63 15.16
CA VAL A 11 0.11 -20.90 14.27
C VAL A 11 -0.28 -19.55 14.89
N PHE A 12 -0.58 -19.52 16.18
CA PHE A 12 -0.97 -18.27 16.85
C PHE A 12 0.16 -17.25 16.87
N THR A 13 1.39 -17.67 17.21
CA THR A 13 2.56 -16.78 17.23
C THR A 13 2.94 -16.31 15.83
N GLY A 14 2.85 -17.17 14.81
CA GLY A 14 3.09 -16.78 13.42
C GLY A 14 2.11 -15.71 12.92
N THR A 15 0.82 -15.88 13.20
CA THR A 15 -0.21 -14.90 12.83
C THR A 15 -0.02 -13.57 13.58
N ALA A 16 0.34 -13.62 14.87
CA ALA A 16 0.61 -12.41 15.65
C ALA A 16 1.79 -11.60 15.10
N ILE A 17 2.86 -12.27 14.65
CA ILE A 17 4.03 -11.63 14.04
C ILE A 17 3.65 -10.97 12.71
N LEU A 18 2.86 -11.64 11.87
CA LEU A 18 2.41 -11.09 10.59
C LEU A 18 1.52 -9.86 10.77
N ILE A 19 0.63 -9.88 11.77
CA ILE A 19 -0.21 -8.71 12.10
C ILE A 19 0.65 -7.55 12.60
N ALA A 20 1.61 -7.81 13.50
CA ALA A 20 2.51 -6.77 13.99
C ALA A 20 3.36 -6.15 12.86
N LEU A 21 3.88 -6.96 11.94
CA LEU A 21 4.58 -6.49 10.74
C LEU A 21 3.68 -5.66 9.83
N GLY A 22 2.44 -6.11 9.61
CA GLY A 22 1.45 -5.37 8.83
C GLY A 22 1.13 -3.99 9.42
N VAL A 23 0.93 -3.92 10.74
CA VAL A 23 0.71 -2.65 11.44
C VAL A 23 1.95 -1.75 11.33
N PHE A 24 3.15 -2.31 11.52
CA PHE A 24 4.39 -1.53 11.47
C PHE A 24 4.65 -0.95 10.07
N LEU A 25 4.40 -1.73 9.02
CA LEU A 25 4.50 -1.28 7.63
C LEU A 25 3.40 -0.27 7.25
N PHE A 26 2.21 -0.39 7.84
CA PHE A 26 1.12 0.58 7.64
C PHE A 26 1.41 1.93 8.30
N THR A 27 2.18 1.94 9.39
CA THR A 27 2.61 3.16 10.08
C THR A 27 3.97 3.69 9.62
N ALA A 28 4.64 2.99 8.69
CA ALA A 28 5.90 3.48 8.15
C ALA A 28 5.61 4.76 7.36
N PRO A 29 6.20 5.92 7.75
CA PRO A 29 6.08 7.12 6.94
C PRO A 29 6.68 6.83 5.56
N THR A 30 6.03 7.32 4.51
CA THR A 30 6.63 7.37 3.18
C THR A 30 7.96 8.12 3.29
N ALA A 31 9.05 7.47 2.91
CA ALA A 31 10.34 8.12 2.84
C ALA A 31 10.33 9.08 1.64
N SER A 32 10.04 10.36 1.88
CA SER A 32 10.01 11.44 0.88
C SER A 32 11.41 11.86 0.38
N ALA A 33 12.31 10.91 0.14
CA ALA A 33 13.69 11.17 -0.28
C ALA A 33 13.97 10.74 -1.73
N GLN A 34 12.93 10.67 -2.55
CA GLN A 34 13.05 10.60 -4.00
C GLN A 34 12.24 11.75 -4.59
N CYS A 35 12.74 12.98 -4.45
CA CYS A 35 12.53 13.96 -5.51
C CYS A 35 13.24 13.38 -6.74
N GLY A 36 12.55 12.51 -7.49
CA GLY A 36 13.02 12.04 -8.76
C GLY A 36 13.31 13.28 -9.60
N SER A 37 14.55 13.44 -10.03
CA SER A 37 14.95 14.45 -11.01
C SER A 37 14.41 14.06 -12.40
N GLN A 38 13.14 13.67 -12.47
CA GLN A 38 12.41 13.60 -13.73
C GLN A 38 12.42 15.03 -14.25
N ALA A 39 13.09 15.25 -15.38
CA ALA A 39 13.12 16.55 -16.02
C ALA A 39 11.67 16.98 -16.26
N SER A 40 11.25 18.07 -15.64
CA SER A 40 9.94 18.65 -15.85
C SER A 40 9.76 19.02 -17.31
N SER A 41 8.50 19.03 -17.75
CA SER A 41 8.15 19.60 -19.04
C SER A 41 8.59 21.07 -19.14
N CYS A 42 8.62 21.80 -18.02
CA CYS A 42 9.11 23.18 -17.95
C CYS A 42 10.58 23.27 -18.40
N LYS A 43 11.49 22.51 -17.78
CA LYS A 43 12.92 22.56 -18.11
C LYS A 43 13.20 22.00 -19.49
N ASN A 44 12.48 20.97 -19.91
CA ASN A 44 12.64 20.45 -21.27
C ASN A 44 12.28 21.51 -22.33
N CYS A 45 11.17 22.23 -22.17
CA CYS A 45 10.77 23.27 -23.11
C CYS A 45 11.61 24.55 -23.00
N HIS A 46 11.81 25.05 -21.79
CA HIS A 46 12.45 26.35 -21.58
C HIS A 46 13.97 26.28 -21.68
N GLU A 47 14.60 25.21 -21.22
CA GLU A 47 16.06 25.12 -21.10
C GLU A 47 16.69 24.20 -22.15
N VAL A 48 16.10 23.04 -22.42
CA VAL A 48 16.64 22.09 -23.42
C VAL A 48 16.28 22.51 -24.83
N GLN A 49 15.01 22.85 -25.09
CA GLN A 49 14.54 23.34 -26.39
C GLN A 49 14.79 24.84 -26.57
N GLY A 50 15.04 25.58 -25.49
CA GLY A 50 15.45 26.98 -25.54
C GLY A 50 14.35 27.98 -25.86
N GLU A 51 13.07 27.61 -25.71
CA GLU A 51 11.93 28.48 -26.02
C GLU A 51 11.95 29.79 -25.21
N MET A 52 12.35 29.72 -23.94
CA MET A 52 12.59 30.86 -23.06
C MET A 52 13.46 30.40 -21.91
N SER A 53 14.76 30.22 -22.20
CA SER A 53 15.74 29.80 -21.20
C SER A 53 16.01 30.94 -20.22
N VAL A 54 15.88 30.63 -18.94
CA VAL A 54 16.09 31.58 -17.84
C VAL A 54 17.30 31.19 -16.99
N ASN A 55 17.82 29.97 -17.12
CA ASN A 55 19.05 29.56 -16.41
C ASN A 55 20.30 30.29 -16.88
N SER A 56 20.25 31.07 -17.95
CA SER A 56 21.34 31.93 -18.42
C SER A 56 20.96 33.40 -18.50
N ASP A 57 19.90 33.82 -17.81
CA ASP A 57 19.40 35.21 -17.80
C ASP A 57 20.34 36.22 -17.11
N GLY A 58 21.40 35.75 -16.45
CA GLY A 58 22.38 36.57 -15.75
C GLY A 58 21.90 37.13 -14.41
N THR A 59 20.69 36.78 -13.95
CA THR A 59 20.13 37.29 -12.69
C THR A 59 20.64 36.52 -11.47
N GLY A 60 21.15 35.30 -11.64
CA GLY A 60 21.53 34.41 -10.53
C GLY A 60 20.32 33.74 -9.83
N TRP A 61 19.11 34.27 -10.07
CA TRP A 61 17.88 33.84 -9.42
C TRP A 61 17.45 32.45 -9.89
N HIS A 62 17.25 32.28 -11.20
CA HIS A 62 16.81 31.01 -11.76
C HIS A 62 17.86 29.91 -11.54
N GLN A 63 19.15 30.25 -11.63
CA GLN A 63 20.25 29.31 -11.41
C GLN A 63 20.25 28.74 -9.98
N SER A 64 19.81 29.53 -8.99
CA SER A 64 19.81 29.11 -7.57
C SER A 64 18.87 27.93 -7.30
N HIS A 65 17.82 27.75 -8.10
CA HIS A 65 16.83 26.68 -7.92
C HIS A 65 16.71 25.75 -9.15
N ALA A 66 17.43 26.04 -10.24
CA ALA A 66 17.46 25.23 -11.45
C ALA A 66 18.03 23.82 -11.27
N PHE A 67 18.82 23.59 -10.20
CA PHE A 67 19.45 22.30 -9.94
C PHE A 67 18.43 21.17 -9.70
N GLY A 68 17.27 21.50 -9.13
CA GLY A 68 16.23 20.53 -8.79
C GLY A 68 14.99 20.57 -9.68
N ASP A 69 15.02 21.37 -10.74
CA ASP A 69 13.89 21.51 -11.67
C ASP A 69 12.60 22.00 -10.99
N PHE A 70 12.76 23.06 -10.21
CA PHE A 70 11.73 23.60 -9.32
C PHE A 70 10.96 24.78 -9.92
N CYS A 71 10.91 24.91 -11.25
CA CYS A 71 10.22 26.03 -11.91
C CYS A 71 8.76 26.14 -11.44
N TYR A 72 8.08 25.00 -11.33
CA TYR A 72 6.69 24.92 -10.89
C TYR A 72 6.47 25.28 -9.42
N ILE A 73 7.52 25.26 -8.59
CA ILE A 73 7.39 25.65 -7.19
C ILE A 73 7.20 27.17 -7.11
N CYS A 74 7.93 27.92 -7.93
CA CYS A 74 7.83 29.38 -7.98
C CYS A 74 6.70 29.89 -8.90
N HIS A 75 6.41 29.15 -9.96
CA HIS A 75 5.47 29.58 -11.00
C HIS A 75 4.17 28.77 -11.03
N ALA A 76 3.99 27.80 -10.14
CA ALA A 76 2.90 26.81 -10.21
C ALA A 76 2.87 26.09 -11.58
N GLY A 77 1.69 25.67 -12.03
CA GLY A 77 1.52 24.90 -13.26
C GLY A 77 1.79 23.40 -13.12
N ASN A 78 1.56 22.67 -14.21
CA ASN A 78 1.71 21.23 -14.27
C ASN A 78 3.04 20.84 -14.94
N ASN A 79 4.04 20.56 -14.11
CA ASN A 79 5.39 20.19 -14.53
C ASN A 79 5.50 18.81 -15.19
N GLN A 80 4.41 18.02 -15.22
CA GLN A 80 4.32 16.72 -15.89
C GLN A 80 3.55 16.79 -17.22
N ALA A 81 2.82 17.88 -17.47
CA ALA A 81 2.03 18.02 -18.70
C ALA A 81 2.94 18.25 -19.91
N THR A 82 2.73 17.47 -20.96
CA THR A 82 3.45 17.58 -22.24
C THR A 82 2.89 18.66 -23.16
N GLU A 83 1.63 19.03 -22.95
CA GLU A 83 0.95 20.09 -23.69
C GLU A 83 1.13 21.45 -23.00
N LYS A 84 1.60 22.46 -23.74
CA LYS A 84 1.90 23.80 -23.21
C LYS A 84 0.74 24.42 -22.42
N ALA A 85 -0.49 24.30 -22.94
CA ALA A 85 -1.65 24.87 -22.29
C ALA A 85 -1.94 24.21 -20.93
N ALA A 86 -1.83 22.88 -20.85
CA ALA A 86 -2.02 22.14 -19.61
C ALA A 86 -0.85 22.36 -18.63
N ALA A 87 0.38 22.50 -19.12
CA ALA A 87 1.55 22.83 -18.31
C ALA A 87 1.43 24.21 -17.67
N HIS A 88 0.81 25.17 -18.37
CA HIS A 88 0.65 26.53 -17.90
C HIS A 88 -0.67 26.78 -17.15
N GLU A 89 -1.54 25.78 -17.03
CA GLU A 89 -2.80 25.93 -16.32
C GLU A 89 -2.54 26.19 -14.83
N GLY A 90 -3.08 27.29 -14.31
CA GLY A 90 -2.91 27.68 -12.91
C GLY A 90 -1.52 28.22 -12.57
N MET A 91 -0.69 28.58 -13.56
CA MET A 91 0.55 29.28 -13.29
C MET A 91 0.30 30.63 -12.62
N VAL A 92 1.19 30.99 -11.69
CA VAL A 92 1.17 32.24 -10.94
C VAL A 92 2.43 33.05 -11.24
N ALA A 93 2.37 34.35 -10.99
CA ALA A 93 3.57 35.17 -11.06
C ALA A 93 4.56 34.77 -9.96
N PRO A 94 5.87 34.86 -10.21
CA PRO A 94 6.85 34.57 -9.17
C PRO A 94 6.64 35.52 -7.98
N LEU A 95 6.80 34.98 -6.77
CA LEU A 95 6.62 35.71 -5.50
C LEU A 95 5.19 36.22 -5.24
N GLU A 96 4.20 35.77 -6.01
CA GLU A 96 2.77 36.05 -5.74
C GLU A 96 2.32 35.37 -4.44
N ASP A 97 2.70 34.11 -4.25
CA ASP A 97 2.51 33.37 -3.00
C ASP A 97 3.85 32.79 -2.52
N VAL A 98 4.61 33.62 -1.81
CA VAL A 98 5.90 33.22 -1.25
C VAL A 98 5.74 32.08 -0.26
N GLN A 99 4.61 32.01 0.46
CA GLN A 99 4.38 30.94 1.41
C GLN A 99 4.26 29.60 0.69
N ALA A 100 3.43 29.52 -0.35
CA ALA A 100 3.32 28.31 -1.18
C ALA A 100 4.63 27.95 -1.87
N ALA A 101 5.35 28.94 -2.41
CA ALA A 101 6.57 28.71 -3.18
C ALA A 101 7.79 28.35 -2.32
N CYS A 102 7.93 28.90 -1.11
CA CYS A 102 9.19 28.80 -0.36
C CYS A 102 9.09 27.96 0.91
N GLN A 103 7.90 27.82 1.51
CA GLN A 103 7.77 27.26 2.87
C GLN A 103 8.24 25.81 2.97
N GLN A 104 8.19 25.04 1.88
CA GLN A 104 8.60 23.64 1.88
C GLN A 104 10.10 23.45 2.18
N CYS A 105 10.94 24.44 1.88
CA CYS A 105 12.38 24.39 2.11
C CYS A 105 12.88 25.48 3.08
N HIS A 106 12.15 26.59 3.19
CA HIS A 106 12.55 27.79 3.94
C HIS A 106 11.53 28.17 4.99
N VAL A 107 11.26 27.25 5.94
CA VAL A 107 10.25 27.46 6.99
C VAL A 107 10.60 28.61 7.93
N ALA A 108 11.90 28.81 8.21
CA ALA A 108 12.37 29.76 9.22
C ALA A 108 12.73 31.15 8.66
N ASP A 109 13.08 31.23 7.37
CA ASP A 109 13.68 32.40 6.74
C ASP A 109 13.03 32.77 5.38
N LEU A 110 11.77 32.34 5.19
CA LEU A 110 10.97 32.54 3.98
C LEU A 110 11.01 33.99 3.46
N ASN A 111 10.60 34.95 4.29
CA ASN A 111 10.49 36.36 3.89
C ASN A 111 11.86 36.98 3.64
N GLU A 112 12.87 36.64 4.43
CA GLU A 112 14.22 37.17 4.26
C GLU A 112 14.82 36.72 2.93
N ARG A 113 14.64 35.44 2.56
CA ARG A 113 15.08 34.92 1.26
C ARG A 113 14.27 35.48 0.11
N ALA A 114 12.96 35.55 0.26
CA ALA A 114 12.10 36.12 -0.76
C ALA A 114 12.42 37.59 -1.04
N GLN A 115 12.82 38.36 -0.02
CA GLN A 115 13.19 39.76 -0.18
C GLN A 115 14.41 39.95 -1.08
N VAL A 116 15.41 39.07 -0.97
CA VAL A 116 16.59 39.11 -1.86
C VAL A 116 16.17 39.04 -3.34
N TYR A 117 15.14 38.25 -3.64
CA TYR A 117 14.63 38.08 -4.99
C TYR A 117 13.68 39.20 -5.40
N ALA A 118 12.86 39.67 -4.48
CA ALA A 118 12.01 40.85 -4.67
C ALA A 118 12.85 42.08 -5.05
N ASP A 119 13.95 42.31 -4.33
CA ASP A 119 14.90 43.40 -4.59
C ASP A 119 15.60 43.24 -5.95
N ALA A 120 16.01 42.02 -6.31
CA ALA A 120 16.67 41.74 -7.59
C ALA A 120 15.72 41.93 -8.79
N LEU A 121 14.44 41.61 -8.61
CA LEU A 121 13.40 41.72 -9.64
C LEU A 121 12.72 43.11 -9.66
N GLY A 122 12.92 43.93 -8.64
CA GLY A 122 12.25 45.22 -8.49
C GLY A 122 10.73 45.08 -8.29
N VAL A 123 10.30 44.01 -7.60
CA VAL A 123 8.88 43.71 -7.32
C VAL A 123 8.65 43.67 -5.81
N ASP A 124 7.43 43.89 -5.36
CA ASP A 124 7.06 43.72 -3.96
C ASP A 124 6.66 42.26 -3.69
N ILE A 125 6.98 41.73 -2.51
CA ILE A 125 6.50 40.41 -2.10
C ILE A 125 4.96 40.41 -2.07
N GLY A 126 4.35 39.44 -2.75
CA GLY A 126 2.89 39.33 -2.85
C GLY A 126 2.25 40.27 -3.87
N SER A 127 3.02 41.04 -4.65
CA SER A 127 2.45 41.87 -5.73
C SER A 127 2.12 41.09 -6.99
N GLY A 128 2.57 39.83 -7.12
CA GLY A 128 2.33 38.99 -8.28
C GLY A 128 2.65 39.71 -9.59
N SER A 129 3.76 40.44 -9.63
CA SER A 129 4.09 41.27 -10.78
C SER A 129 4.31 40.38 -12.00
N ALA A 130 3.40 40.51 -12.98
CA ALA A 130 3.45 39.80 -14.24
C ALA A 130 4.85 39.94 -14.89
N ALA A 131 5.26 38.88 -15.58
CA ALA A 131 6.53 38.80 -16.31
C ALA A 131 6.83 40.12 -17.05
N PRO A 132 8.10 40.57 -17.10
CA PRO A 132 8.47 41.68 -17.95
C PRO A 132 8.00 41.35 -19.37
N ALA A 133 7.33 42.31 -20.02
CA ALA A 133 7.10 42.24 -21.45
C ALA A 133 8.44 41.93 -22.15
N PRO A 134 8.46 41.12 -23.22
CA PRO A 134 9.70 40.80 -23.92
C PRO A 134 10.40 42.11 -24.24
N ALA A 135 11.64 42.25 -23.80
CA ALA A 135 12.46 43.39 -24.18
C ALA A 135 12.49 43.43 -25.71
N GLU A 136 11.95 44.49 -26.29
CA GLU A 136 12.22 44.86 -27.68
C GLU A 136 13.72 45.10 -27.77
N SER A 137 14.44 44.04 -28.15
CA SER A 137 15.84 44.12 -28.50
C SER A 137 15.93 44.82 -29.84
N ASP A 138 16.32 46.08 -29.80
CA ASP A 138 16.67 46.92 -30.94
C ASP A 138 18.02 46.46 -31.55
N ALA A 139 18.10 45.17 -31.88
CA ALA A 139 19.26 44.55 -32.52
C ALA A 139 18.93 44.27 -34.00
N ALA A 140 19.65 44.98 -34.86
CA ALA A 140 19.56 44.91 -36.32
C ALA A 140 19.58 43.47 -36.88
N PRO A 141 18.89 43.20 -38.00
CA PRO A 141 18.71 41.84 -38.49
C PRO A 141 19.99 41.35 -39.16
N MET A 142 20.56 40.27 -38.66
CA MET A 142 21.43 39.41 -39.46
C MET A 142 20.58 38.30 -40.06
N ALA A 143 20.41 38.36 -41.38
CA ALA A 143 19.81 37.30 -42.16
C ALA A 143 20.71 36.06 -42.11
N VAL A 144 20.16 34.94 -41.61
CA VAL A 144 20.63 33.60 -41.95
C VAL A 144 19.45 32.82 -42.49
N ASP A 145 19.55 32.63 -43.80
CA ASP A 145 18.72 31.77 -44.63
C ASP A 145 18.91 30.32 -44.20
N SER A 146 17.83 29.64 -43.81
CA SER A 146 17.69 28.19 -43.92
C SER A 146 16.24 27.80 -43.65
N ALA A 147 15.51 27.67 -44.75
CA ALA A 147 14.27 26.91 -44.80
C ALA A 147 14.56 25.42 -44.61
N VAL A 148 14.00 24.82 -43.56
CA VAL A 148 13.54 23.44 -43.55
C VAL A 148 12.15 23.42 -42.93
N SER A 149 11.17 23.08 -43.75
CA SER A 149 9.81 22.71 -43.34
C SER A 149 9.80 21.30 -42.74
N ALA A 150 9.22 21.12 -41.56
CA ALA A 150 8.35 20.00 -41.12
C ALA A 150 8.24 19.96 -39.57
N PRO A 151 7.24 19.25 -39.00
CA PRO A 151 5.81 19.48 -39.03
C PRO A 151 5.29 20.01 -37.67
N THR A 152 4.09 20.59 -37.67
CA THR A 152 3.27 20.79 -36.48
C THR A 152 2.98 19.47 -35.77
N SER A 153 3.70 19.21 -34.69
CA SER A 153 3.31 18.28 -33.63
C SER A 153 3.96 18.73 -32.32
N ASN A 154 3.24 19.55 -31.57
CA ASN A 154 3.57 20.04 -30.22
C ASN A 154 3.50 18.93 -29.15
N SER A 155 3.84 17.69 -29.48
CA SER A 155 3.94 16.64 -28.48
C SER A 155 5.35 16.66 -27.90
N CYS A 156 5.53 17.35 -26.77
CA CYS A 156 6.70 17.14 -25.92
C CYS A 156 6.70 15.64 -25.55
N ASN A 157 7.68 14.89 -26.03
CA ASN A 157 7.68 13.44 -25.89
C ASN A 157 7.72 13.01 -24.41
N GLU A 158 6.81 12.08 -24.11
CA GLU A 158 6.79 11.01 -23.11
C GLU A 158 7.78 11.14 -21.93
N VAL A 159 7.42 11.98 -20.96
CA VAL A 159 7.62 11.60 -19.56
C VAL A 159 6.73 10.39 -19.34
N VAL A 160 7.27 9.29 -18.81
CA VAL A 160 6.49 8.10 -18.46
C VAL A 160 5.43 8.49 -17.43
N VAL A 161 4.20 8.74 -17.88
CA VAL A 161 3.07 9.24 -17.04
C VAL A 161 2.52 8.16 -16.10
N ASP A 162 2.94 6.91 -16.26
CA ASP A 162 2.55 5.77 -15.42
C ASP A 162 3.68 5.30 -14.47
N ASP A 163 4.43 6.23 -13.85
CA ASP A 163 5.26 5.85 -12.70
C ASP A 163 4.39 5.86 -11.43
N PRO A 164 4.19 4.72 -10.74
CA PRO A 164 3.47 4.68 -9.46
C PRO A 164 4.15 5.51 -8.34
N ASN A 165 5.34 6.07 -8.59
CA ASN A 165 6.04 7.00 -7.70
C ASN A 165 5.97 8.46 -8.19
N ALA A 166 5.30 8.76 -9.30
CA ALA A 166 5.06 10.14 -9.74
C ALA A 166 4.08 10.81 -8.77
N ILE A 167 4.55 11.87 -8.12
CA ILE A 167 3.71 12.68 -7.23
C ILE A 167 2.89 13.64 -8.10
N ASP A 168 1.57 13.46 -8.10
CA ASP A 168 0.63 14.41 -8.67
C ASP A 168 0.54 15.63 -7.73
N TYR A 169 1.31 16.67 -8.06
CA TYR A 169 1.38 17.90 -7.27
C TYR A 169 0.07 18.69 -7.26
N ALA A 170 -0.79 18.55 -8.28
CA ALA A 170 -2.11 19.17 -8.29
C ALA A 170 -3.03 18.48 -7.28
N ALA A 171 -3.00 17.14 -7.23
CA ALA A 171 -3.69 16.38 -6.17
C ALA A 171 -3.15 16.69 -4.77
N ASN A 172 -1.84 16.93 -4.64
CA ASN A 172 -1.20 17.31 -3.38
C ASN A 172 -1.61 18.72 -2.93
N TYR A 173 -1.69 19.69 -3.84
CA TYR A 173 -2.23 21.02 -3.57
C TYR A 173 -3.70 20.96 -3.14
N ASP A 174 -4.51 20.15 -3.82
CA ASP A 174 -5.92 19.91 -3.47
C ASP A 174 -6.07 19.31 -2.05
N GLU A 175 -5.15 18.45 -1.63
CA GLU A 175 -5.14 17.86 -0.28
C GLU A 175 -4.68 18.85 0.80
N ILE A 176 -3.56 19.53 0.57
CA ILE A 176 -2.92 20.41 1.57
C ILE A 176 -3.65 21.74 1.71
N VAL A 177 -4.04 22.35 0.59
CA VAL A 177 -4.57 23.72 0.55
C VAL A 177 -6.10 23.71 0.54
N LEU A 178 -6.72 22.81 -0.24
CA LEU A 178 -8.18 22.74 -0.35
C LEU A 178 -8.83 21.70 0.57
N GLY A 179 -8.04 20.86 1.26
CA GLY A 179 -8.53 19.83 2.18
C GLY A 179 -9.28 18.68 1.49
N LYS A 180 -9.16 18.55 0.17
CA LYS A 180 -9.81 17.48 -0.60
C LYS A 180 -8.96 16.22 -0.51
N LYS A 181 -9.41 15.23 0.27
CA LYS A 181 -8.71 13.95 0.37
C LYS A 181 -9.03 13.07 -0.84
N PRO A 182 -8.02 12.59 -1.61
CA PRO A 182 -8.26 11.64 -2.68
C PRO A 182 -8.72 10.30 -2.09
N ILE A 183 -9.76 9.71 -2.70
CA ILE A 183 -10.26 8.40 -2.29
C ILE A 183 -9.27 7.36 -2.81
N ASN A 184 -8.47 6.79 -1.91
CA ASN A 184 -7.52 5.74 -2.26
C ASN A 184 -8.27 4.43 -2.55
N TRP A 185 -8.58 4.20 -3.83
CA TRP A 185 -9.31 3.01 -4.30
C TRP A 185 -8.60 1.70 -3.94
N GLY A 186 -7.26 1.70 -3.85
CA GLY A 186 -6.49 0.54 -3.40
C GLY A 186 -6.84 0.12 -1.98
N ASN A 187 -6.94 1.08 -1.04
CA ASN A 187 -7.39 0.79 0.32
C ASN A 187 -8.84 0.30 0.38
N ASN A 188 -9.73 0.83 -0.46
CA ASN A 188 -11.12 0.36 -0.52
C ASN A 188 -11.24 -1.07 -1.05
N ILE A 189 -10.45 -1.41 -2.09
CA ILE A 189 -10.37 -2.78 -2.62
C ILE A 189 -9.81 -3.73 -1.56
N LEU A 190 -8.75 -3.33 -0.85
CA LEU A 190 -8.16 -4.13 0.22
C LEU A 190 -9.15 -4.38 1.36
N LEU A 191 -9.90 -3.35 1.79
CA LEU A 191 -10.96 -3.49 2.78
C LEU A 191 -12.07 -4.43 2.31
N GLY A 192 -12.44 -4.37 1.02
CA GLY A 192 -13.37 -5.31 0.40
C GLY A 192 -12.88 -6.76 0.47
N LEU A 193 -11.61 -7.01 0.14
CA LEU A 193 -11.00 -8.34 0.21
C LEU A 193 -10.92 -8.88 1.64
N ILE A 194 -10.55 -8.04 2.61
CA ILE A 194 -10.55 -8.41 4.04
C ILE A 194 -11.97 -8.79 4.49
N GLY A 195 -12.97 -7.99 4.11
CA GLY A 195 -14.37 -8.30 4.41
C GLY A 195 -14.81 -9.64 3.84
N LEU A 196 -14.43 -9.93 2.59
CA LEU A 196 -14.74 -11.19 1.92
C LEU A 196 -14.07 -12.39 2.60
N LEU A 197 -12.83 -12.23 3.06
CA LEU A 197 -12.10 -13.26 3.79
C LEU A 197 -12.70 -13.54 5.18
N VAL A 198 -13.14 -12.50 5.89
CA VAL A 198 -13.81 -12.66 7.20
C VAL A 198 -15.19 -13.31 7.03
N VAL A 199 -15.99 -12.86 6.07
CA VAL A 199 -17.33 -13.42 5.80
C VAL A 199 -17.23 -14.84 5.26
N GLY A 200 -16.35 -15.07 4.28
CA GLY A 200 -16.15 -16.38 3.66
C GLY A 200 -15.48 -17.38 4.60
N GLY A 201 -14.35 -17.01 5.19
CA GLY A 201 -13.60 -17.86 6.12
C GLY A 201 -14.30 -18.06 7.46
N GLY A 202 -14.78 -16.98 8.08
CA GLY A 202 -15.52 -17.05 9.34
C GLY A 202 -16.87 -17.75 9.18
N GLY A 203 -17.61 -17.47 8.11
CA GLY A 203 -18.87 -18.13 7.79
C GLY A 203 -18.70 -19.64 7.52
N PHE A 204 -17.63 -20.03 6.81
CA PHE A 204 -17.32 -21.43 6.55
C PHE A 204 -16.97 -22.21 7.83
N VAL A 205 -16.22 -21.61 8.75
CA VAL A 205 -15.87 -22.25 10.03
C VAL A 205 -17.12 -22.41 10.91
N VAL A 206 -17.92 -21.36 11.07
CA VAL A 206 -19.14 -21.41 11.91
C VAL A 206 -20.16 -22.40 11.37
N THR A 207 -20.36 -22.47 10.05
CA THR A 207 -21.28 -23.44 9.45
C THR A 207 -20.75 -24.86 9.63
N ARG A 208 -19.45 -25.10 9.40
CA ARG A 208 -18.86 -26.44 9.58
C ARG A 208 -18.88 -26.91 11.03
N GLU A 209 -18.66 -26.03 12.00
CA GLU A 209 -18.73 -26.37 13.43
C GLU A 209 -20.16 -26.62 13.91
N LYS A 210 -21.17 -25.90 13.37
CA LYS A 210 -22.58 -26.20 13.67
C LYS A 210 -23.10 -27.49 13.03
N PHE A 211 -22.58 -27.87 11.86
CA PHE A 211 -23.01 -29.10 11.16
C PHE A 211 -22.38 -30.38 11.72
N ILE A 212 -21.25 -30.30 12.42
CA ILE A 212 -20.63 -31.45 13.11
C ILE A 212 -20.98 -31.36 14.61
N ASN A 213 -22.27 -31.24 14.91
CA ASN A 213 -22.75 -31.60 16.24
C ASN A 213 -22.75 -33.12 16.30
N VAL A 214 -21.61 -33.72 16.68
CA VAL A 214 -21.56 -35.15 17.05
C VAL A 214 -22.33 -35.26 18.36
N LYS A 215 -23.66 -35.28 18.25
CA LYS A 215 -24.50 -35.88 19.25
C LYS A 215 -24.09 -37.34 19.27
N PHE A 216 -23.29 -37.71 20.26
CA PHE A 216 -23.27 -39.08 20.73
C PHE A 216 -24.71 -39.34 21.14
N GLY A 217 -25.48 -39.96 20.23
CA GLY A 217 -26.88 -40.26 20.47
C GLY A 217 -26.97 -41.00 21.80
N ASP A 218 -27.91 -40.57 22.62
CA ASP A 218 -28.22 -41.19 23.90
C ASP A 218 -28.15 -42.71 23.73
N THR A 219 -27.24 -43.32 24.49
CA THR A 219 -27.02 -44.77 24.46
C THR A 219 -28.36 -45.44 24.68
N LYS A 220 -28.90 -46.06 23.63
CA LYS A 220 -30.17 -46.76 23.69
C LYS A 220 -30.03 -47.83 24.77
N ALA A 221 -30.87 -47.76 25.81
CA ALA A 221 -30.91 -48.79 26.84
C ALA A 221 -31.12 -50.14 26.14
N VAL A 222 -30.23 -51.08 26.43
CA VAL A 222 -30.31 -52.41 25.86
C VAL A 222 -31.40 -53.14 26.63
N ASP A 223 -32.58 -53.25 26.02
CA ASP A 223 -33.61 -54.17 26.49
C ASP A 223 -33.07 -55.59 26.28
N ASN A 224 -32.58 -56.20 27.37
CA ASN A 224 -32.41 -57.63 27.65
C ASN A 224 -31.18 -57.82 28.57
N GLU A 225 -31.44 -58.18 29.83
CA GLU A 225 -30.58 -58.87 30.81
C GLU A 225 -29.13 -59.20 30.39
N TYR A 226 -28.29 -58.17 30.27
CA TYR A 226 -26.83 -58.32 30.28
C TYR A 226 -26.33 -58.20 31.73
N PRO A 227 -25.29 -58.95 32.13
CA PRO A 227 -24.65 -58.78 33.44
C PRO A 227 -24.26 -57.31 33.67
N ALA A 228 -24.40 -56.82 34.90
CA ALA A 228 -24.16 -55.41 35.24
C ALA A 228 -22.79 -54.91 34.75
N ASP A 229 -21.78 -55.77 34.84
CA ASP A 229 -20.41 -55.47 34.40
C ASP A 229 -20.31 -55.15 32.90
N VAL A 230 -21.14 -55.80 32.07
CA VAL A 230 -21.18 -55.55 30.62
C VAL A 230 -21.84 -54.20 30.33
N VAL A 231 -22.91 -53.88 31.06
CA VAL A 231 -23.63 -52.60 30.92
C VAL A 231 -22.75 -51.43 31.36
N ASP A 232 -21.98 -51.59 32.44
CA ASP A 232 -21.04 -50.57 32.93
C ASP A 232 -19.85 -50.33 32.00
N MET A 233 -19.53 -51.29 31.13
CA MET A 233 -18.50 -51.14 30.11
C MET A 233 -19.00 -50.41 28.85
N LEU A 234 -20.31 -50.39 28.57
CA LEU A 234 -20.86 -49.77 27.36
C LEU A 234 -20.50 -48.29 27.20
N PRO A 235 -20.62 -47.43 28.24
CA PRO A 235 -20.21 -46.02 28.12
C PRO A 235 -18.71 -45.87 27.84
N LYS A 236 -17.88 -46.73 28.44
CA LYS A 236 -16.43 -46.72 28.25
C LYS A 236 -16.05 -47.13 26.83
N LEU A 237 -16.73 -48.12 26.25
CA LEU A 237 -16.57 -48.54 24.86
C LEU A 237 -17.11 -47.50 23.87
N ALA A 238 -18.23 -46.85 24.19
CA ALA A 238 -18.80 -45.77 23.41
C ALA A 238 -17.87 -44.53 23.35
N GLY A 239 -17.13 -44.26 24.42
CA GLY A 239 -16.14 -43.18 24.50
C GLY A 239 -14.87 -43.40 23.65
N LEU A 240 -14.63 -44.62 23.13
CA LEU A 240 -13.48 -44.90 22.28
C LEU A 240 -13.59 -44.21 20.92
N LYS A 241 -12.44 -43.85 20.33
CA LYS A 241 -12.39 -43.29 18.96
C LYS A 241 -13.00 -44.27 17.96
N ALA A 242 -13.64 -43.75 16.91
CA ALA A 242 -14.34 -44.57 15.91
C ALA A 242 -13.46 -45.67 15.28
N GLY A 243 -12.20 -45.36 14.97
CA GLY A 243 -11.23 -46.34 14.45
C GLY A 243 -10.95 -47.46 15.46
N THR A 244 -10.82 -47.12 16.74
CA THR A 244 -10.57 -48.08 17.82
C THR A 244 -11.76 -49.01 18.04
N ARG A 245 -13.00 -48.49 17.98
CA ARG A 245 -14.22 -49.32 18.05
C ARG A 245 -14.29 -50.32 16.89
N LYS A 246 -13.91 -49.88 15.68
CA LYS A 246 -13.87 -50.75 14.49
C LYS A 246 -12.81 -51.84 14.62
N SER A 247 -11.62 -51.51 15.12
CA SER A 247 -10.56 -52.48 15.39
C SER A 247 -10.98 -53.49 16.46
N LEU A 248 -11.58 -53.03 17.57
CA LEU A 248 -12.08 -53.91 18.63
C LEU A 248 -13.15 -54.86 18.11
N LYS A 249 -14.12 -54.35 17.33
CA LYS A 249 -15.14 -55.17 16.67
C LYS A 249 -14.51 -56.25 15.78
N ASN A 250 -13.55 -55.87 14.94
CA ASN A 250 -12.86 -56.82 14.07
C ASN A 250 -12.07 -57.89 14.83
N VAL A 251 -11.54 -57.57 16.02
CA VAL A 251 -10.84 -58.53 16.88
C VAL A 251 -11.84 -59.50 17.50
N LEU A 252 -12.99 -59.01 17.99
CA LEU A 252 -14.04 -59.82 18.60
C LEU A 252 -14.75 -60.73 17.59
N GLU A 253 -14.88 -60.31 16.33
CA GLU A 253 -15.49 -61.10 15.25
C GLU A 253 -14.49 -62.09 14.60
N ASN A 254 -13.21 -62.07 15.00
CA ASN A 254 -12.19 -62.94 14.43
C ASN A 254 -12.25 -64.35 15.04
N LYS A 255 -12.06 -65.39 14.20
CA LYS A 255 -11.94 -66.80 14.65
C LYS A 255 -10.78 -67.09 15.61
N LYS A 256 -9.89 -66.12 15.85
CA LYS A 256 -8.76 -66.19 16.79
C LYS A 256 -8.96 -65.35 18.05
N VAL A 257 -10.18 -64.90 18.34
CA VAL A 257 -10.50 -64.08 19.51
C VAL A 257 -10.01 -64.72 20.81
N ASP A 258 -10.16 -66.04 20.97
CA ASP A 258 -9.75 -66.77 22.16
C ASP A 258 -8.25 -66.61 22.45
N LYS A 259 -7.40 -66.62 21.41
CA LYS A 259 -5.95 -66.41 21.58
C LYS A 259 -5.60 -65.00 22.03
N VAL A 260 -6.41 -64.01 21.65
CA VAL A 260 -6.21 -62.62 22.05
C VAL A 260 -6.65 -62.43 23.49
N LEU A 261 -7.77 -63.05 23.88
CA LEU A 261 -8.25 -63.02 25.26
C LEU A 261 -7.29 -63.75 26.21
N ASP A 262 -6.77 -64.92 25.83
CA ASP A 262 -5.75 -65.65 26.60
C ASP A 262 -4.48 -64.83 26.84
N LEU A 263 -4.04 -64.07 25.82
CA LEU A 263 -2.89 -63.17 25.94
C LEU A 263 -3.18 -62.00 26.90
N MET A 264 -4.41 -61.48 26.91
CA MET A 264 -4.81 -60.44 27.85
C MET A 264 -4.83 -60.98 29.28
N ASP A 265 -5.42 -62.16 29.51
CA ASP A 265 -5.47 -62.81 30.82
C ASP A 265 -4.07 -63.12 31.38
N THR A 266 -3.13 -63.46 30.50
CA THR A 266 -1.73 -63.68 30.88
C THR A 266 -1.06 -62.40 31.36
N ILE A 267 -1.44 -61.24 30.80
CA ILE A 267 -0.89 -59.94 31.19
C ILE A 267 -1.53 -59.46 32.50
N THR A 268 -2.85 -59.55 32.64
CA THR A 268 -3.53 -59.14 33.88
C THR A 268 -3.13 -59.98 35.09
N LYS A 269 -2.93 -61.29 34.94
CA LYS A 269 -2.40 -62.13 36.03
C LYS A 269 -1.00 -61.75 36.48
N LYS A 270 -0.21 -61.12 35.61
CA LYS A 270 1.15 -60.67 35.92
C LYS A 270 1.18 -59.31 36.62
N ASP A 271 0.10 -58.54 36.52
CA ASP A 271 -0.06 -57.25 37.20
C ASP A 271 -0.70 -57.40 38.61
N GLU A 272 -1.19 -58.61 38.96
CA GLU A 272 -1.79 -58.94 40.27
C GLU A 272 -0.84 -59.71 41.23
N GLU A 273 0.37 -60.07 40.79
CA GLU A 273 1.49 -60.57 41.63
C GLU A 273 2.45 -59.44 42.04
#